data_AF-A0A829A8E5-F1
#
_entry.id   AF-A0A829A8E5-F1
#
_cell.length_a   1.000
_cell.length_b   1.000
_cell.length_c   1.000
_cell.angle_alpha   90.00
_cell.angle_beta   90.00
_cell.angle_gamma   90.00
#
_symmetry.space_group_name_H-M   'P 1'
#
loop_
_entity.id
_entity.type
_entity.pdbx_description
1 polymer ?
#
loop_
_entity_poly.entity_id
_entity_poly.type
_entity_poly.pdbx_seq_one_letter_code
_entity_poly.pdbx_strand_id
1 'polypeptide(L)'
;SGKYTGQDRINKRGNPKARKIIFFTIRNMIRQQRAAPNHIVDYYYKLKKQPIPKKDKVATVACMNKLLKCMHAMVRAHTEYDYAYAVSVDH
;
A
#
# COMPACT_ATOMS: atom_id res chain seq x y z
N SER A 1 -27.69 -9.72 -17.93
CA SER A 1 -26.62 -8.89 -18.52
C SER A 1 -25.42 -8.92 -17.58
N GLY A 2 -24.30 -9.56 -17.93
CA GLY A 2 -23.27 -9.83 -16.91
C GLY A 2 -21.91 -10.33 -17.40
N LYS A 3 -21.53 -10.08 -18.66
CA LYS A 3 -20.22 -10.49 -19.20
C LYS A 3 -19.37 -9.28 -19.60
N TYR A 4 -19.24 -8.28 -18.72
CA TYR A 4 -18.22 -7.26 -18.92
C TYR A 4 -16.94 -7.67 -18.18
N THR A 5 -16.09 -8.44 -18.86
CA THR A 5 -14.69 -8.62 -18.46
C THR A 5 -13.91 -7.41 -18.95
N GLY A 6 -14.19 -6.24 -18.37
CA GLY A 6 -13.34 -5.08 -18.56
C GLY A 6 -11.95 -5.44 -18.07
N GLN A 7 -10.95 -5.40 -18.95
CA GLN A 7 -9.56 -5.46 -18.50
C GLN A 7 -9.36 -4.25 -17.59
N ASP A 8 -9.19 -4.48 -16.28
CA ASP A 8 -8.77 -3.46 -15.33
C ASP A 8 -7.39 -2.94 -15.73
N ARG A 9 -7.37 -1.98 -16.65
CA ARG A 9 -6.16 -1.33 -17.10
C ARG A 9 -5.79 -0.29 -16.06
N ILE A 10 -4.78 -0.61 -15.25
CA ILE A 10 -4.21 0.34 -14.29
C ILE A 10 -3.71 1.57 -15.07
N ASN A 11 -4.46 2.67 -14.98
CA ASN A 11 -4.05 3.94 -15.56
C ASN A 11 -2.84 4.48 -14.79
N LYS A 12 -1.73 4.69 -15.51
CA LYS A 12 -0.47 5.20 -14.96
C LYS A 12 -0.55 6.73 -14.89
N ARG A 13 -1.00 7.29 -13.76
CA ARG A 13 -1.04 8.75 -13.51
C ARG A 13 0.12 9.20 -12.61
N GLY A 14 0.56 10.44 -12.75
CA GLY A 14 1.66 11.03 -11.97
C GLY A 14 3.08 10.76 -12.51
N ASN A 15 4.09 11.21 -11.77
CA ASN A 15 5.49 11.14 -12.21
C ASN A 15 6.01 9.68 -12.26
N PRO A 16 6.52 9.20 -13.42
CA PRO A 16 6.98 7.82 -13.58
C PRO A 16 8.21 7.47 -12.73
N LYS A 17 9.14 8.41 -12.53
CA LYS A 17 10.33 8.20 -11.67
C LYS A 17 9.92 8.04 -10.21
N ALA A 18 9.04 8.91 -9.72
CA ALA A 18 8.53 8.84 -8.35
C ALA A 18 7.79 7.50 -8.09
N ARG A 19 6.96 7.06 -9.03
CA ARG A 19 6.28 5.76 -8.93
C ARG A 19 7.26 4.58 -8.86
N LYS A 20 8.37 4.63 -9.60
CA LYS A 20 9.42 3.61 -9.55
C LYS A 20 10.10 3.58 -8.17
N ILE A 21 10.41 4.74 -7.60
CA ILE A 21 11.01 4.86 -6.26
C ILE A 21 10.08 4.24 -5.22
N ILE A 22 8.82 4.67 -5.17
CA ILE A 22 7.85 4.18 -4.17
C ILE A 22 7.62 2.68 -4.34
N PHE A 23 7.57 2.17 -5.58
CA PHE A 23 7.47 0.73 -5.83
C PHE A 23 8.65 -0.02 -5.17
N PHE A 24 9.89 0.45 -5.37
CA PHE A 24 11.05 -0.15 -4.72
C PHE A 24 11.01 -0.02 -3.19
N THR A 25 10.55 1.11 -2.66
CA THR A 25 10.35 1.31 -1.22
C THR A 25 9.44 0.22 -0.64
N ILE A 26 8.27 -0.02 -1.25
CA ILE A 26 7.36 -1.09 -0.80
C ILE A 26 8.01 -2.47 -0.90
N ARG A 27 8.71 -2.76 -2.00
CA ARG A 27 9.40 -4.05 -2.16
C ARG A 27 10.50 -4.26 -1.11
N ASN A 28 11.22 -3.21 -0.74
CA ASN A 28 12.23 -3.26 0.30
C ASN A 28 11.61 -3.42 1.69
N MET A 29 10.50 -2.75 1.99
CA MET A 29 9.74 -2.99 3.23
C MET A 29 9.31 -4.45 3.37
N ILE A 30 8.77 -5.06 2.31
CA ILE A 30 8.37 -6.47 2.31
C ILE A 30 9.59 -7.40 2.47
N ARG A 31 10.71 -7.10 1.82
CA ARG A 31 11.96 -7.88 1.97
C ARG A 31 12.49 -7.83 3.40
N GLN A 32 12.41 -6.66 4.03
CA GLN A 32 12.88 -6.41 5.40
C GLN A 32 11.78 -6.61 6.45
N GLN A 33 10.70 -7.33 6.15
CA GLN A 33 9.56 -7.51 7.05
C GLN A 33 9.89 -8.13 8.42
N ARG A 34 11.05 -8.81 8.53
CA ARG A 34 11.50 -9.42 9.79
C ARG A 34 12.28 -8.44 10.69
N ALA A 35 12.72 -7.31 10.15
CA ALA A 35 13.56 -6.36 10.87
C ALA A 35 12.76 -5.51 11.87
N ALA A 36 11.51 -5.17 11.52
CA ALA A 36 10.64 -4.33 12.35
C ALA A 36 9.17 -4.50 11.94
N PRO A 37 8.23 -4.29 12.89
CA PRO A 37 6.80 -4.29 12.58
C PRO A 37 6.45 -3.12 11.62
N ASN A 38 5.55 -3.36 10.66
CA ASN A 38 5.25 -2.38 9.61
C ASN A 38 3.81 -2.54 9.07
N HIS A 39 2.95 -1.57 9.37
CA HIS A 39 1.55 -1.56 8.93
C HIS A 39 1.34 -1.61 7.41
N ILE A 40 2.30 -1.17 6.60
CA ILE A 40 2.22 -1.27 5.14
C ILE A 40 2.44 -2.72 4.69
N VAL A 41 3.32 -3.44 5.37
CA VAL A 41 3.55 -4.88 5.15
C VAL A 41 2.36 -5.70 5.67
N ASP A 42 1.82 -5.34 6.84
CA ASP A 42 0.61 -5.99 7.37
C ASP A 42 -0.57 -5.81 6.41
N TYR A 43 -0.77 -4.60 5.91
CA TYR A 43 -1.77 -4.31 4.89
C TYR A 43 -1.54 -5.11 3.59
N TYR A 44 -0.28 -5.26 3.15
CA TYR A 44 0.06 -6.11 2.01
C TYR A 44 -0.42 -7.54 2.23
N TYR A 45 -0.08 -8.15 3.37
CA TYR A 45 -0.47 -9.52 3.67
C TYR A 45 -1.97 -9.67 3.94
N LYS A 46 -2.65 -8.65 4.50
CA LYS A 46 -4.11 -8.59 4.60
C LYS A 46 -4.74 -8.76 3.21
N LEU A 47 -4.29 -8.01 2.20
CA LEU A 47 -4.77 -8.13 0.81
C LEU A 47 -4.44 -9.48 0.15
N LYS A 48 -3.37 -10.14 0.58
CA LYS A 48 -2.96 -11.46 0.09
C LYS A 48 -3.74 -12.62 0.73
N LYS A 49 -4.25 -12.44 1.95
CA LYS A 49 -4.96 -13.46 2.74
C LYS A 49 -6.49 -13.36 2.66
N GLN A 50 -7.03 -12.32 2.02
CA GLN A 50 -8.47 -12.16 1.81
C GLN A 50 -9.09 -13.34 1.02
N PRO A 51 -10.41 -13.62 1.18
CA PRO A 51 -11.10 -14.70 0.46
C PRO A 51 -10.90 -14.69 -1.05
N ILE A 52 -10.74 -13.49 -1.62
CA ILE A 52 -10.31 -13.29 -3.01
C ILE A 52 -8.94 -12.60 -3.00
N PRO A 53 -7.82 -13.35 -3.00
CA PRO A 53 -6.49 -12.80 -2.90
C PRO A 53 -6.16 -11.84 -4.05
N LYS A 54 -5.61 -10.68 -3.72
CA LYS A 54 -5.12 -9.76 -4.76
C LYS A 54 -3.82 -10.27 -5.38
N LYS A 55 -3.65 -10.02 -6.68
CA LYS A 55 -2.38 -10.25 -7.40
C LYS A 55 -1.28 -9.37 -6.78
N ASP A 56 -0.03 -9.87 -6.75
CA ASP A 56 1.12 -9.19 -6.11
C ASP A 56 1.27 -7.73 -6.55
N LYS A 57 1.20 -7.46 -7.88
CA LYS A 57 1.26 -6.09 -8.41
C LYS A 57 0.12 -5.20 -7.92
N VAL A 58 -1.10 -5.74 -7.80
CA VAL A 58 -2.27 -5.00 -7.34
C VAL A 58 -2.14 -4.67 -5.86
N ALA A 59 -1.73 -5.64 -5.04
CA ALA A 59 -1.46 -5.43 -3.62
C ALA A 59 -0.33 -4.41 -3.42
N THR A 60 0.75 -4.51 -4.20
CA THR A 60 1.86 -3.55 -4.15
C THR A 60 1.39 -2.13 -4.47
N VAL A 61 0.59 -1.93 -5.53
CA VAL A 61 0.03 -0.62 -5.88
C VAL A 61 -0.91 -0.08 -4.80
N ALA A 62 -1.70 -0.95 -4.17
CA ALA A 62 -2.54 -0.55 -3.03
C ALA A 62 -1.67 -0.07 -1.85
N CYS A 63 -0.57 -0.76 -1.54
CA CYS A 63 0.39 -0.32 -0.52
C CYS A 63 1.08 1.00 -0.87
N MET A 64 1.46 1.22 -2.14
CA MET A 64 2.00 2.51 -2.60
C MET A 64 1.00 3.66 -2.31
N ASN A 65 -0.28 3.43 -2.59
CA ASN A 65 -1.32 4.41 -2.33
C ASN A 65 -1.56 4.63 -0.82
N LYS A 66 -1.57 3.57 0.01
CA LYS A 66 -1.71 3.72 1.47
C LYS A 66 -0.55 4.53 2.04
N LEU A 67 0.69 4.23 1.65
CA LEU A 67 1.88 4.95 2.09
C LEU A 67 1.81 6.44 1.73
N LEU A 68 1.47 6.77 0.48
CA LEU A 68 1.34 8.16 0.04
C LEU A 68 0.27 8.93 0.81
N LYS A 69 -0.88 8.31 1.06
CA LYS A 69 -1.96 8.93 1.86
C LYS A 69 -1.52 9.17 3.30
N CYS A 70 -0.86 8.20 3.92
CA CYS A 70 -0.32 8.34 5.28
C CYS A 70 0.71 9.48 5.34
N MET A 71 1.72 9.48 4.47
CA MET A 71 2.73 10.55 4.41
C MET A 71 2.10 11.92 4.19
N HIS A 72 1.15 12.02 3.26
CA HIS A 72 0.48 13.29 2.97
C HIS A 72 -0.35 13.79 4.17
N ALA A 73 -1.09 12.90 4.84
CA ALA A 73 -1.88 13.25 6.01
C ALA A 73 -0.99 13.74 7.16
N MET A 74 0.13 13.06 7.42
CA MET A 74 1.09 13.45 8.46
C MET A 74 1.71 14.83 8.17
N VAL A 75 2.17 15.05 6.94
CA VAL A 75 2.74 16.35 6.55
C VAL A 75 1.70 17.47 6.68
N ARG A 76 0.44 17.21 6.31
CA ARG A 76 -0.64 18.20 6.43
C ARG A 76 -1.04 18.50 7.86
N ALA A 77 -1.00 17.51 8.74
CA ALA A 77 -1.37 17.64 10.14
C ALA A 77 -0.20 18.12 11.01
N HIS A 78 1.02 18.20 10.46
CA HIS A 78 2.26 18.43 11.20
C HIS A 78 2.44 17.42 12.35
N THR A 79 2.05 16.17 12.12
CA THR A 79 2.14 15.09 13.10
C THR A 79 3.18 14.06 12.69
N GLU A 80 3.81 13.46 13.69
CA GLU A 80 4.66 12.29 13.51
C GLU A 80 3.82 11.02 13.40
N TYR A 81 4.42 9.96 12.86
CA TYR A 81 3.77 8.66 12.76
C TYR A 81 3.74 7.98 14.12
N ASP A 82 2.55 7.89 14.74
CA ASP A 82 2.34 7.08 15.93
C ASP A 82 1.90 5.66 15.55
N TYR A 83 2.78 4.69 15.82
CA TYR A 83 2.52 3.28 15.55
C TYR A 83 1.40 2.71 16.40
N ALA A 84 1.35 3.04 17.70
CA ALA A 84 0.36 2.49 18.63
C ALA A 84 -1.04 3.02 18.32
N TYR A 85 -1.15 4.30 18.02
CA TYR A 85 -2.41 4.90 17.58
C TYR A 85 -2.89 4.29 16.26
N ALA A 86 -2.01 4.09 15.27
CA ALA A 86 -2.43 3.54 13.98
C ALA A 86 -2.97 2.09 14.07
N VAL A 87 -2.53 1.28 15.03
CA VAL A 87 -3.08 -0.07 15.28
C VAL A 87 -4.54 0.00 15.77
N SER A 88 -4.87 0.97 16.64
CA SER A 88 -6.19 1.01 17.28
C SER A 88 -7.33 1.38 16.33
N VAL A 89 -7.05 2.16 15.28
CA VAL A 89 -8.05 2.64 14.31
C VAL A 89 -8.29 1.68 13.13
N ASP A 90 -7.38 0.71 12.90
CA ASP A 90 -7.46 -0.24 11.76
C ASP A 90 -8.34 -1.50 12.06
N HIS A 91 -9.07 -1.52 13.20
CA HIS A 91 -10.01 -2.57 13.61
C HIS A 91 -11.43 -2.37 13.09
#